data_AF-A0A3C2E993-F1
#
_entry.id   AF-A0A3C2E993-F1
#
_cell.length_a   1.000
_cell.length_b   1.000
_cell.length_c   1.000
_cell.angle_alpha   90.00
_cell.angle_beta   90.00
_cell.angle_gamma   90.00
#
_symmetry.space_group_name_H-M   'P 1'
#
loop_
_entity.id
_entity.type
_entity.pdbx_description
1 polymer ?
#
loop_
_entity_poly.entity_id
_entity_poly.type
_entity_poly.pdbx_seq_one_letter_code
_entity_poly.pdbx_strand_id
1 'polypeptide(L)'
;MLRTLVLALFAAASAPAFAGPGTELGAEAEVLRDEAQARADALAQAPAAPAQELDMADPFLTGVDEFAAATAMLSRRIEDAGGPQDLRCIFRGMSADAAVRLDDFAAAETQADMARVYLEYAYLFNQAAEIAPEADADLPREEPDPGFVCPASRHPFGQTDGR
;
A
#
# COMPACT_ATOMS: atom_id res chain seq x y z
N MET A 1 -65.65 7.04 15.21
CA MET A 1 -65.17 6.45 13.94
C MET A 1 -63.66 6.56 13.93
N LEU A 2 -62.99 5.45 14.20
CA LEU A 2 -61.54 5.31 14.43
C LEU A 2 -60.82 5.26 13.08
N ARG A 3 -59.86 6.16 12.84
CA ARG A 3 -59.15 6.28 11.56
C ARG A 3 -57.69 5.91 11.78
N THR A 4 -57.42 4.62 11.69
CA THR A 4 -56.09 4.00 11.81
C THR A 4 -55.21 4.45 10.65
N LEU A 5 -54.15 5.19 10.95
CA LEU A 5 -53.14 5.62 9.98
C LEU A 5 -51.96 4.64 10.11
N VAL A 6 -51.82 3.77 9.10
CA VAL A 6 -50.77 2.75 9.02
C VAL A 6 -49.45 3.46 8.68
N LEU A 7 -48.49 3.46 9.61
CA LEU A 7 -47.09 3.79 9.32
C LEU A 7 -46.48 2.63 8.52
N ALA A 8 -46.15 2.87 7.27
CA ALA A 8 -45.27 2.00 6.50
C ALA A 8 -43.81 2.32 6.87
N LEU A 9 -43.19 1.45 7.68
CA LEU A 9 -41.74 1.42 7.84
C LEU A 9 -41.12 0.94 6.51
N PHE A 10 -40.48 1.84 5.77
CA PHE A 10 -39.55 1.46 4.71
C PHE A 10 -38.24 1.02 5.36
N ALA A 11 -38.01 -0.29 5.44
CA ALA A 11 -36.69 -0.84 5.72
C ALA A 11 -35.82 -0.65 4.47
N ALA A 12 -34.96 0.36 4.48
CA ALA A 12 -33.89 0.49 3.50
C ALA A 12 -32.87 -0.63 3.77
N ALA A 13 -32.90 -1.69 2.96
CA ALA A 13 -31.85 -2.69 2.95
C ALA A 13 -30.61 -2.07 2.29
N SER A 14 -29.66 -1.62 3.11
CA SER A 14 -28.32 -1.24 2.67
C SER A 14 -27.62 -2.50 2.18
N ALA A 15 -27.47 -2.67 0.86
CA ALA A 15 -26.55 -3.68 0.35
C ALA A 15 -25.12 -3.27 0.74
N PRO A 16 -24.26 -4.21 1.19
CA PRO A 16 -22.86 -3.88 1.41
C PRO A 16 -22.25 -3.46 0.07
N ALA A 17 -21.72 -2.24 0.01
CA ALA A 17 -20.83 -1.87 -1.07
C ALA A 17 -19.59 -2.75 -0.93
N PHE A 18 -19.36 -3.65 -1.89
CA PHE A 18 -18.09 -4.35 -1.97
C PHE A 18 -17.02 -3.31 -2.27
N ALA A 19 -16.01 -3.22 -1.40
CA ALA A 19 -14.83 -2.42 -1.66
C ALA A 19 -14.17 -2.94 -2.95
N GLY A 20 -13.69 -2.03 -3.80
CA GLY A 20 -12.90 -2.42 -4.96
C GLY A 20 -11.48 -2.81 -4.53
N PRO A 21 -10.71 -3.41 -5.45
CA PRO A 21 -9.35 -3.87 -5.16
C PRO A 21 -8.41 -2.74 -4.70
N GLY A 22 -8.62 -1.49 -5.13
CA GLY A 22 -7.84 -0.35 -4.66
C GLY A 22 -8.14 0.01 -3.21
N THR A 23 -9.42 0.02 -2.83
CA THR A 23 -9.88 0.29 -1.46
C THR A 23 -9.44 -0.82 -0.51
N GLU A 24 -9.51 -2.09 -0.93
CA GLU A 24 -9.01 -3.23 -0.15
C GLU A 24 -7.50 -3.13 0.09
N LEU A 25 -6.72 -2.84 -0.95
CA LEU A 25 -5.27 -2.61 -0.83
C LEU A 25 -4.96 -1.44 0.10
N GLY A 26 -5.73 -0.35 0.03
CA GLY A 26 -5.55 0.80 0.89
C GLY A 26 -5.73 0.45 2.36
N ALA A 27 -6.77 -0.32 2.69
CA ALA A 27 -7.01 -0.79 4.06
C ALA A 27 -5.91 -1.74 4.56
N GLU A 28 -5.40 -2.63 3.70
CA GLU A 28 -4.25 -3.48 4.04
C GLU A 28 -2.99 -2.65 4.30
N ALA A 29 -2.73 -1.64 3.48
CA ALA A 29 -1.60 -0.74 3.65
C ALA A 29 -1.69 0.05 4.97
N GLU A 30 -2.87 0.49 5.41
CA GLU A 30 -3.03 1.12 6.72
C GLU A 30 -2.61 0.21 7.88
N VAL A 31 -3.00 -1.08 7.83
CA VAL A 31 -2.61 -2.07 8.84
C VAL A 31 -1.09 -2.27 8.86
N LEU A 32 -0.48 -2.41 7.68
CA LEU A 32 0.97 -2.60 7.57
C LEU A 32 1.75 -1.35 7.97
N ARG A 33 1.23 -0.15 7.68
CA ARG A 33 1.80 1.12 8.14
C ARG A 33 1.85 1.16 9.66
N ASP A 34 0.74 0.85 10.32
CA ASP A 34 0.62 0.94 11.77
C ASP A 34 1.53 -0.09 12.46
N GLU A 35 1.62 -1.31 11.93
CA GLU A 35 2.56 -2.34 12.40
C GLU A 35 4.02 -1.90 12.21
N ALA A 36 4.37 -1.37 11.03
CA ALA A 36 5.72 -0.87 10.76
C ALA A 36 6.12 0.26 11.72
N GLN A 37 5.21 1.22 11.95
CA GLN A 37 5.45 2.32 12.90
C GLN A 37 5.65 1.79 14.32
N ALA A 38 4.79 0.88 14.79
CA ALA A 38 4.90 0.31 16.13
C ALA A 38 6.24 -0.42 16.34
N ARG A 39 6.71 -1.16 15.33
CA ARG A 39 8.01 -1.85 15.37
C ARG A 39 9.18 -0.87 15.36
N ALA A 40 9.12 0.19 14.56
CA ALA A 40 10.12 1.24 14.56
C ALA A 40 10.23 1.92 15.94
N ASP A 41 9.09 2.26 16.55
CA ASP A 41 9.04 2.91 17.87
C ASP A 41 9.60 2.01 18.99
N ALA A 42 9.39 0.69 18.89
CA ALA A 42 9.94 -0.29 19.81
C ALA A 42 11.48 -0.39 19.70
N LEU A 43 12.01 -0.44 18.48
CA LEU A 43 13.45 -0.49 18.22
C LEU A 43 14.16 0.83 18.62
N ALA A 44 13.46 1.96 18.49
CA ALA A 44 13.96 3.26 18.91
C ALA A 44 14.22 3.36 20.43
N GLN A 45 13.73 2.41 21.24
CA GLN A 45 14.02 2.36 22.68
C GLN A 45 15.46 1.94 23.00
N ALA A 46 16.14 1.25 22.09
CA ALA A 46 17.52 0.78 22.26
C ALA A 46 18.34 0.93 20.96
N PRO A 47 18.50 2.17 20.44
CA PRO A 47 18.97 2.40 19.07
C PRO A 47 20.39 1.88 18.79
N ALA A 48 21.26 1.84 19.80
CA ALA A 48 22.64 1.35 19.68
C ALA A 48 22.78 -0.16 19.91
N ALA A 49 21.70 -0.87 20.23
CA ALA A 49 21.74 -2.32 20.35
C ALA A 49 21.95 -2.96 18.97
N PRO A 50 22.56 -4.15 18.89
CA PRO A 50 22.71 -4.88 17.64
C PRO A 50 21.35 -5.12 16.96
N ALA A 51 21.35 -5.13 15.62
CA ALA A 51 20.20 -5.54 14.84
C ALA A 51 19.74 -6.95 15.27
N GLN A 52 18.43 -7.13 15.27
CA GLN A 52 17.79 -8.40 15.56
C GLN A 52 17.66 -9.17 14.25
N GLU A 53 17.93 -10.48 14.29
CA GLU A 53 17.68 -11.35 13.15
C GLU A 53 16.18 -11.45 12.90
N LEU A 54 15.76 -11.24 11.65
CA LEU A 54 14.36 -11.37 11.26
C LEU A 54 14.01 -12.84 11.04
N ASP A 55 12.87 -13.27 11.59
CA ASP A 55 12.30 -14.57 11.28
C ASP A 55 11.69 -14.54 9.87
N MET A 56 12.05 -15.50 9.02
CA MET A 56 11.42 -15.63 7.70
C MET A 56 9.91 -15.91 7.79
N ALA A 57 9.43 -16.42 8.94
CA ALA A 57 8.02 -16.60 9.23
C ALA A 57 7.36 -15.37 9.88
N ASP A 58 8.04 -14.22 9.92
CA ASP A 58 7.49 -12.99 10.48
C ASP A 58 6.24 -12.54 9.67
N PRO A 59 5.07 -12.39 10.33
CA PRO A 59 3.85 -11.94 9.67
C PRO A 59 3.99 -10.60 8.95
N PHE A 60 4.86 -9.71 9.42
CA PHE A 60 5.11 -8.44 8.75
C PHE A 60 5.76 -8.64 7.38
N LEU A 61 6.76 -9.53 7.29
CA LEU A 61 7.43 -9.84 6.01
C LEU A 61 6.47 -10.51 5.04
N THR A 62 5.61 -11.41 5.56
CA THR A 62 4.54 -12.01 4.75
C THR A 62 3.59 -10.94 4.21
N GLY A 63 3.18 -9.98 5.05
CA GLY A 63 2.33 -8.87 4.62
C GLY A 63 3.01 -7.94 3.60
N VAL A 64 4.31 -7.69 3.71
CA VAL A 64 5.09 -6.95 2.70
C VAL A 64 5.04 -7.66 1.34
N ASP A 65 5.21 -8.98 1.31
CA ASP A 65 5.14 -9.77 0.08
C ASP A 65 3.73 -9.77 -0.54
N GLU A 66 2.70 -9.92 0.29
CA GLU A 66 1.29 -9.84 -0.12
C GLU A 66 0.96 -8.46 -0.72
N PHE A 67 1.36 -7.40 -0.03
CA PHE A 67 1.25 -6.02 -0.53
C PHE A 67 1.98 -5.82 -1.86
N ALA A 68 3.21 -6.31 -1.99
CA ALA A 68 3.99 -6.19 -3.22
C ALA A 68 3.31 -6.91 -4.40
N ALA A 69 2.70 -8.08 -4.15
CA ALA A 69 1.94 -8.80 -5.15
C ALA A 69 0.63 -8.09 -5.53
N ALA A 70 -0.09 -7.57 -4.54
CA ALA A 70 -1.36 -6.85 -4.72
C ALA A 70 -1.18 -5.55 -5.51
N THR A 71 -0.18 -4.74 -5.16
CA THR A 71 0.21 -3.51 -5.91
C THR A 71 0.60 -3.84 -7.36
N ALA A 72 1.39 -4.89 -7.59
CA ALA A 72 1.73 -5.33 -8.95
C ALA A 72 0.49 -5.75 -9.76
N MET A 73 -0.45 -6.43 -9.11
CA MET A 73 -1.72 -6.82 -9.74
C MET A 73 -2.59 -5.60 -10.06
N LEU A 74 -2.67 -4.63 -9.16
CA LEU A 74 -3.44 -3.40 -9.38
C LEU A 74 -2.87 -2.60 -10.56
N SER A 75 -1.55 -2.48 -10.64
CA SER A 75 -0.86 -1.87 -11.80
C SER A 75 -1.27 -2.52 -13.13
N ARG A 76 -1.27 -3.86 -13.21
CA ARG A 76 -1.69 -4.61 -14.40
C ARG A 76 -3.17 -4.41 -14.72
N ARG A 77 -4.04 -4.36 -13.71
CA ARG A 77 -5.49 -4.13 -13.92
C ARG A 77 -5.75 -2.74 -14.51
N ILE A 78 -5.04 -1.73 -14.04
CA ILE A 78 -5.12 -0.37 -14.59
C ILE A 78 -4.65 -0.36 -16.05
N GLU A 79 -3.55 -1.06 -16.35
CA GLU A 79 -3.07 -1.23 -17.72
C GLU A 79 -4.10 -1.90 -18.64
N ASP A 80 -4.64 -3.04 -18.23
CA ASP A 80 -5.61 -3.81 -19.01
C ASP A 80 -6.92 -3.03 -19.24
N ALA A 81 -7.29 -2.15 -18.32
CA ALA A 81 -8.46 -1.28 -18.43
C ALA A 81 -8.22 -0.05 -19.33
N GLY A 82 -6.98 0.19 -19.76
CA GLY A 82 -6.55 1.42 -20.44
C GLY A 82 -6.63 2.64 -19.51
N GLY A 83 -6.45 2.43 -18.20
CA GLY A 83 -6.48 3.49 -17.20
C GLY A 83 -5.22 4.36 -17.18
N PRO A 84 -5.15 5.32 -16.26
CA PRO A 84 -4.08 6.31 -16.22
C PRO A 84 -2.70 5.68 -16.09
N GLN A 85 -1.81 6.07 -16.99
CA GLN A 85 -0.43 5.67 -17.06
C GLN A 85 0.32 5.99 -15.76
N ASP A 86 0.07 7.17 -15.19
CA ASP A 86 0.70 7.58 -13.94
C ASP A 86 0.36 6.61 -12.81
N LEU A 87 -0.92 6.27 -12.62
CA LEU A 87 -1.35 5.30 -11.60
C LEU A 87 -0.76 3.91 -11.84
N ARG A 88 -0.77 3.42 -13.10
CA ARG A 88 -0.08 2.17 -13.46
C ARG A 88 1.38 2.19 -12.99
N CYS A 89 2.09 3.27 -13.28
CA CYS A 89 3.51 3.40 -12.95
C CYS A 89 3.77 3.56 -11.45
N ILE A 90 2.88 4.26 -10.75
CA ILE A 90 2.91 4.43 -9.29
C ILE A 90 2.83 3.07 -8.60
N PHE A 91 1.80 2.27 -8.87
CA PHE A 91 1.65 0.96 -8.22
C PHE A 91 2.75 -0.03 -8.59
N ARG A 92 3.26 0.03 -9.83
CA ARG A 92 4.41 -0.79 -10.21
C ARG A 92 5.67 -0.38 -9.46
N GLY A 93 5.86 0.92 -9.25
CA GLY A 93 6.93 1.47 -8.42
C GLY A 93 6.82 0.98 -6.99
N MET A 94 5.65 1.12 -6.36
CA MET A 94 5.38 0.67 -4.98
C MET A 94 5.68 -0.83 -4.79
N SER A 95 5.25 -1.67 -5.72
CA SER A 95 5.54 -3.11 -5.68
C SER A 95 7.04 -3.41 -5.64
N ALA A 96 7.80 -2.77 -6.54
CA ALA A 96 9.25 -2.95 -6.58
C ALA A 96 9.94 -2.36 -5.35
N ASP A 97 9.41 -1.25 -4.83
CA ASP A 97 9.92 -0.57 -3.65
C ASP A 97 9.79 -1.40 -2.38
N ALA A 98 8.65 -2.09 -2.23
CA ALA A 98 8.39 -3.01 -1.13
C ALA A 98 9.36 -4.19 -1.14
N ALA A 99 9.64 -4.76 -2.32
CA ALA A 99 10.53 -5.89 -2.49
C ALA A 99 12.00 -5.53 -2.20
N VAL A 100 12.47 -4.37 -2.67
CA VAL A 100 13.87 -3.96 -2.49
C VAL A 100 14.23 -3.70 -1.01
N ARG A 101 13.31 -3.15 -0.23
CA ARG A 101 13.57 -2.85 1.19
C ARG A 101 13.80 -4.08 2.08
N LEU A 102 13.47 -5.27 1.61
CA LEU A 102 13.79 -6.50 2.33
C LEU A 102 15.31 -6.69 2.44
N ASP A 103 16.07 -6.27 1.43
CA ASP A 103 17.53 -6.31 1.44
C ASP A 103 18.12 -5.30 2.46
N ASP A 104 17.41 -4.20 2.74
CA ASP A 104 17.85 -3.19 3.72
C ASP A 104 17.81 -3.72 5.15
N PHE A 105 16.90 -4.65 5.47
CA PHE A 105 16.93 -5.34 6.76
C PHE A 105 18.16 -6.22 6.92
N ALA A 106 18.60 -6.90 5.85
CA ALA A 106 19.81 -7.72 5.88
C ALA A 106 21.09 -6.89 6.04
N ALA A 107 21.06 -5.63 5.61
CA ALA A 107 22.16 -4.68 5.76
C ALA A 107 22.17 -3.92 7.10
N ALA A 108 21.11 -4.05 7.91
CA ALA A 108 21.01 -3.34 9.19
C ALA A 108 21.99 -3.89 10.23
N GLU A 109 22.81 -3.02 10.82
CA GLU A 109 23.77 -3.40 11.87
C GLU A 109 23.24 -3.13 13.28
N THR A 110 22.37 -2.13 13.40
CA THR A 110 21.81 -1.67 14.68
C THR A 110 20.28 -1.66 14.68
N GLN A 111 19.68 -1.59 15.87
CA GLN A 111 18.23 -1.37 15.98
C GLN A 111 17.80 -0.03 15.40
N ALA A 112 18.64 1.01 15.41
CA ALA A 112 18.37 2.26 14.73
C ALA A 112 18.27 2.07 13.20
N ASP A 113 19.14 1.25 12.60
CA ASP A 113 19.08 0.94 11.17
C ASP A 113 17.79 0.19 10.83
N MET A 114 17.43 -0.83 11.62
CA MET A 114 16.16 -1.54 11.44
C MET A 114 14.96 -0.62 11.60
N ALA A 115 14.96 0.26 12.60
CA ALA A 115 13.88 1.22 12.82
C ALA A 115 13.70 2.14 11.61
N ARG A 116 14.80 2.59 10.99
CA ARG A 116 14.76 3.36 9.75
C ARG A 116 14.09 2.58 8.61
N VAL A 117 14.45 1.31 8.42
CA VAL A 117 13.83 0.46 7.38
C VAL A 117 12.32 0.32 7.62
N TYR A 118 11.89 0.08 8.86
CA TYR A 118 10.46 0.05 9.20
C TYR A 118 9.76 1.40 8.93
N LEU A 119 10.39 2.54 9.23
CA LEU A 119 9.82 3.86 8.90
C LEU A 119 9.71 4.09 7.39
N GLU A 120 10.66 3.60 6.61
CA GLU A 120 10.60 3.67 5.15
C GLU A 120 9.47 2.80 4.58
N TYR A 121 9.18 1.65 5.19
CA TYR A 121 7.97 0.86 4.90
C TYR A 121 6.69 1.59 5.32
N ALA A 122 6.64 2.15 6.54
CA ALA A 122 5.48 2.91 7.01
C ALA A 122 5.14 4.07 6.05
N TYR A 123 6.16 4.78 5.56
CA TYR A 123 5.98 5.81 4.55
C TYR A 123 5.41 5.26 3.24
N LEU A 124 5.97 4.17 2.72
CA LEU A 124 5.47 3.52 1.50
C LEU A 124 4.00 3.10 1.65
N PHE A 125 3.65 2.46 2.76
CA PHE A 125 2.30 2.02 3.05
C PHE A 125 1.32 3.17 3.25
N ASN A 126 1.75 4.29 3.85
CA ASN A 126 0.93 5.48 3.93
C ASN A 126 0.59 6.03 2.54
N GLN A 127 1.58 6.12 1.64
CA GLN A 127 1.35 6.56 0.26
C GLN A 127 0.39 5.62 -0.48
N ALA A 128 0.53 4.30 -0.26
CA ALA A 128 -0.38 3.33 -0.85
C ALA A 128 -1.80 3.46 -0.30
N ALA A 129 -1.98 3.65 1.00
CA ALA A 129 -3.28 3.88 1.62
C ALA A 129 -4.00 5.11 1.05
N GLU A 130 -3.25 6.19 0.78
CA GLU A 130 -3.79 7.42 0.20
C GLU A 130 -4.17 7.26 -1.28
N ILE A 131 -3.34 6.58 -2.08
CA ILE A 131 -3.49 6.53 -3.54
C ILE A 131 -4.33 5.34 -4.02
N ALA A 132 -4.26 4.18 -3.33
CA ALA A 132 -4.92 2.95 -3.77
C ALA A 132 -6.43 3.09 -4.03
N PRO A 133 -7.22 3.80 -3.20
CA PRO A 133 -8.65 3.99 -3.45
C PRO A 133 -8.96 4.71 -4.77
N GLU A 134 -8.05 5.53 -5.30
CA GLU A 134 -8.23 6.21 -6.58
C GLU A 134 -8.34 5.21 -7.74
N ALA A 135 -7.74 4.03 -7.62
CA ALA A 135 -7.80 2.98 -8.63
C ALA A 135 -9.21 2.38 -8.80
N ASP A 136 -10.10 2.55 -7.82
CA ASP A 136 -11.49 2.10 -7.89
C ASP A 136 -12.43 3.16 -8.49
N ALA A 137 -11.95 4.39 -8.68
CA ALA A 137 -12.74 5.44 -9.30
C ALA A 137 -12.99 5.13 -10.79
N ASP A 138 -14.03 5.76 -11.36
CA ASP A 138 -14.22 5.76 -12.82
C ASP A 138 -13.15 6.65 -13.46
N LEU A 139 -11.98 6.07 -13.66
CA LEU A 139 -10.80 6.77 -14.17
C LEU A 139 -10.92 6.96 -15.69
N PRO A 140 -10.48 8.12 -16.21
CA PRO A 140 -10.48 8.34 -17.65
C PRO A 140 -9.57 7.31 -18.32
N ARG A 141 -10.02 6.81 -19.48
CA ARG A 141 -9.16 5.99 -20.32
C ARG A 141 -8.13 6.87 -21.01
N GLU A 142 -6.90 6.41 -21.02
CA GLU A 142 -5.82 7.03 -21.79
C GLU A 142 -5.57 6.23 -23.07
N GLU A 143 -5.26 6.93 -24.15
CA GLU A 143 -4.84 6.25 -25.38
C GLU A 143 -3.47 5.60 -25.13
N PRO A 144 -3.31 4.31 -25.47
CA PRO A 144 -2.04 3.62 -25.27
C PRO A 144 -0.91 4.31 -26.05
N ASP A 145 0.12 4.80 -25.35
CA ASP A 145 1.38 5.20 -25.99
C ASP A 145 2.26 3.95 -26.19
N PRO A 146 2.45 3.47 -27.44
CA PRO A 146 3.22 2.25 -27.72
C PRO A 146 4.72 2.41 -27.43
N GLY A 147 5.23 3.63 -27.24
CA GLY A 147 6.61 3.90 -26.86
C GLY A 147 6.81 4.02 -25.34
N PHE A 148 5.73 4.13 -24.57
CA PHE A 148 5.84 4.36 -23.14
C PHE A 148 6.10 3.07 -22.37
N VAL A 149 7.11 3.12 -21.50
CA VAL A 149 7.43 2.07 -20.54
C VAL A 149 7.64 2.78 -19.21
N CYS A 150 6.93 2.41 -18.14
CA CYS A 150 7.27 3.05 -16.87
C CYS A 150 8.74 2.73 -16.55
N PRO A 151 9.47 3.65 -15.92
CA PRO A 151 10.87 3.42 -15.59
C PRO A 151 11.00 2.28 -14.59
N ALA A 152 11.94 1.35 -14.81
CA ALA A 152 12.36 0.43 -13.76
C ALA A 152 12.79 1.28 -12.56
N SER A 153 12.22 1.02 -11.38
CA SER A 153 12.51 1.77 -10.17
C SER A 153 14.02 1.73 -9.90
N ARG A 154 14.70 2.85 -10.12
CA ARG A 154 16.11 3.03 -9.76
C ARG A 154 16.26 3.71 -8.39
N HIS A 155 15.17 4.23 -7.84
CA HIS A 155 15.13 4.98 -6.57
C HIS A 155 13.89 4.62 -5.76
N PRO A 156 13.97 4.69 -4.42
CA PRO A 156 12.85 4.45 -3.54
C PRO A 156 11.66 5.36 -3.85
N PHE A 157 10.44 4.83 -3.78
CA PHE A 157 9.24 5.60 -4.03
C PHE A 157 9.15 6.77 -3.01
N GLY A 158 9.04 8.00 -3.51
CA GLY A 158 8.99 9.22 -2.69
C GLY A 158 10.34 9.82 -2.26
N GLN A 159 11.48 9.25 -2.68
CA GLN A 159 12.76 9.94 -2.57
C GLN A 159 12.90 10.92 -3.75
N THR A 160 12.48 12.17 -3.54
CA THR A 160 12.79 13.24 -4.50
C THR A 160 14.30 13.48 -4.47
N ASP A 161 14.95 13.43 -5.64
CA ASP A 161 16.31 13.92 -5.81
C ASP A 161 16.32 15.37 -5.30
N GLY A 162 16.87 15.58 -4.10
CA GLY A 162 17.03 16.89 -3.50
C GLY A 162 17.85 17.76 -4.43
N ARG A 163 17.17 18.68 -5.12
CA ARG A 163 17.76 19.76 -5.88
C ARG A 163 17.26 21.10 -5.37
#